data_AF-A0A518I4K8-F1
#
_entry.id   AF-A0A518I4K8-F1
#
_cell.length_a   1.000
_cell.length_b   1.000
_cell.length_c   1.000
_cell.angle_alpha   90.00
_cell.angle_beta   90.00
_cell.angle_gamma   90.00
#
_symmetry.space_group_name_H-M   'P 1'
#
loop_
_entity.id
_entity.type
_entity.pdbx_description
1 polymer ?
#
loop_
_entity_poly.entity_id
_entity_poly.type
_entity_poly.pdbx_seq_one_letter_code
_entity_poly.pdbx_strand_id
1 'polypeptide(L)'
;MAPDEFQQAWQAQSAQTRVTIDADLLRQEVQRNQLNFRAMIFYRDFGEVLVALLLIPVWFILGARTSSPWTWYLTVPVLIWMAGFMLVYRIRHRQKPSEPDEPLLHCVQRSLTEVEDQIWLLRNIFWWYILPPSVSILAFFAQISWLSRSAGWLPALISFAVLAGSLLALNVFIYFLNQRAVRLQLEPRRQELLTLLSSLEDETTGDGTGKQIPLPGLPFAEKRLQPPCASPTRLIIGLVAFALIMLFLVFMIVKQKQREEYPKLSPFAAVRWQEAQPEVKLGEEWFKLIALDGLPTAEIVEFSKQTYGDKWQKRFEEDLVELLTRMGHPPNDKVTLEVQSLNSSEKQIRKDVPMTKENRSAIYKAARKQNNSEP
;
A
#
# COMPACT_ATOMS: atom_id res chain seq x y z
N MET A 1 -7.17 81.43 11.75
CA MET A 1 -7.00 80.18 10.99
C MET A 1 -8.13 80.11 9.97
N ALA A 2 -7.80 80.17 8.69
CA ALA A 2 -8.79 80.21 7.62
C ALA A 2 -9.24 78.78 7.28
N PRO A 3 -10.55 78.50 7.15
CA PRO A 3 -11.08 77.17 6.83
C PRO A 3 -10.59 76.63 5.48
N ASP A 4 -10.13 77.52 4.58
CA ASP A 4 -9.63 77.16 3.24
C ASP A 4 -8.32 76.38 3.29
N GLU A 5 -7.44 76.61 4.28
CA GLU A 5 -6.19 75.85 4.43
C GLU A 5 -6.47 74.38 4.78
N PHE A 6 -7.50 74.12 5.59
CA PHE A 6 -7.92 72.75 5.92
C PHE A 6 -8.58 72.05 4.74
N GLN A 7 -9.37 72.78 3.93
CA GLN A 7 -9.93 72.23 2.69
C GLN A 7 -8.85 71.90 1.67
N GLN A 8 -7.85 72.76 1.50
CA GLN A 8 -6.72 72.51 0.60
C GLN A 8 -5.84 71.36 1.10
N ALA A 9 -5.56 71.29 2.40
CA ALA A 9 -4.83 70.16 2.99
C ALA A 9 -5.63 68.85 2.83
N TRP A 10 -6.95 68.88 3.02
CA TRP A 10 -7.81 67.71 2.83
C TRP A 10 -7.88 67.27 1.36
N GLN A 11 -7.97 68.19 0.42
CA GLN A 11 -7.94 67.95 -1.03
C GLN A 11 -6.57 67.42 -1.49
N ALA A 12 -5.47 68.00 -1.00
CA ALA A 12 -4.11 67.55 -1.29
C ALA A 12 -3.85 66.15 -0.71
N GLN A 13 -4.31 65.90 0.52
CA GLN A 13 -4.18 64.59 1.16
C GLN A 13 -5.03 63.54 0.45
N SER A 14 -6.27 63.86 0.06
CA SER A 14 -7.14 62.95 -0.71
C SER A 14 -6.69 62.75 -2.17
N ALA A 15 -6.01 63.72 -2.78
CA ALA A 15 -5.32 63.55 -4.06
C ALA A 15 -4.07 62.67 -3.94
N GLN A 16 -3.38 62.70 -2.79
CA GLN A 16 -2.22 61.86 -2.51
C GLN A 16 -2.62 60.42 -2.14
N THR A 17 -3.84 60.20 -1.63
CA THR A 17 -4.46 58.88 -1.46
C THR A 17 -5.16 58.36 -2.71
N ARG A 18 -5.23 59.12 -3.81
CA ARG A 18 -5.49 58.56 -5.15
C ARG A 18 -4.23 57.85 -5.66
N VAL A 19 -3.78 56.87 -4.89
CA VAL A 19 -2.90 55.85 -5.40
C VAL A 19 -3.77 55.06 -6.37
N THR A 20 -3.62 55.31 -7.66
CA THR A 20 -3.83 54.28 -8.67
C THR A 20 -3.01 53.09 -8.21
N ILE A 21 -3.63 52.21 -7.44
CA ILE A 21 -3.08 50.90 -7.15
C ILE A 21 -2.92 50.29 -8.54
N ASP A 22 -1.67 50.23 -9.01
CA ASP A 22 -1.31 49.83 -10.37
C ASP A 22 -2.09 48.56 -10.72
N ALA A 23 -3.07 48.69 -11.61
CA ALA A 23 -3.82 47.54 -12.13
C ALA A 23 -2.86 46.51 -12.71
N ASP A 24 -1.73 46.97 -13.25
CA ASP A 24 -0.62 46.15 -13.72
C ASP A 24 0.13 45.43 -12.58
N LEU A 25 0.33 46.07 -11.41
CA LEU A 25 0.91 45.40 -10.23
C LEU A 25 -0.04 44.34 -9.66
N LEU A 26 -1.35 44.64 -9.60
CA LEU A 26 -2.36 43.66 -9.19
C LEU A 26 -2.40 42.46 -10.16
N ARG A 27 -2.36 42.73 -11.46
CA ARG A 27 -2.30 41.70 -12.50
C ARG A 27 -1.06 40.84 -12.35
N GLN A 28 0.11 41.46 -12.17
CA GLN A 28 1.38 40.76 -12.00
C GLN A 28 1.37 39.87 -10.74
N GLU A 29 0.80 40.34 -9.64
CA GLU A 29 0.72 39.57 -8.39
C GLU A 29 -0.26 38.40 -8.49
N VAL A 30 -1.43 38.60 -9.12
CA VAL A 30 -2.40 37.52 -9.38
C VAL A 30 -1.78 36.46 -10.29
N GLN A 31 -1.12 36.86 -11.38
CA GLN A 31 -0.42 35.95 -12.28
C GLN A 31 0.71 35.17 -11.57
N ARG A 32 1.51 35.85 -10.75
CA ARG A 32 2.58 35.23 -9.96
C ARG A 32 2.03 34.18 -8.99
N ASN A 33 0.97 34.52 -8.26
CA ASN A 33 0.32 33.60 -7.34
C ASN A 33 -0.30 32.40 -8.07
N GLN A 34 -0.90 32.63 -9.23
CA GLN A 34 -1.44 31.57 -10.08
C GLN A 34 -0.33 30.62 -10.55
N LEU A 35 0.81 31.13 -11.02
CA LEU A 35 1.95 30.32 -11.46
C LEU A 35 2.52 29.48 -10.31
N ASN A 36 2.71 30.07 -9.13
CA ASN A 36 3.18 29.36 -7.94
C ASN A 36 2.21 28.24 -7.52
N PHE A 37 0.91 28.50 -7.57
CA PHE A 37 -0.12 27.51 -7.26
C PHE A 37 -0.14 26.36 -8.27
N ARG A 38 -0.09 26.68 -9.57
CA ARG A 38 -0.01 25.69 -10.65
C ARG A 38 1.23 24.82 -10.54
N ALA A 39 2.39 25.41 -10.25
CA ALA A 39 3.64 24.67 -10.06
C ALA A 39 3.55 23.72 -8.86
N MET A 40 3.05 24.20 -7.72
CA MET A 40 2.87 23.37 -6.53
C MET A 40 1.97 22.14 -6.81
N ILE A 41 0.84 22.36 -7.47
CA ILE A 41 -0.07 21.27 -7.82
C ILE A 41 0.57 20.32 -8.83
N PHE A 42 1.26 20.84 -9.84
CA PHE A 42 1.92 20.02 -10.85
C PHE A 42 2.97 19.08 -10.24
N TYR A 43 3.82 19.59 -9.33
CA TYR A 43 4.81 18.75 -8.65
C TYR A 43 4.17 17.66 -7.78
N ARG A 44 3.05 17.96 -7.11
CA ARG A 44 2.28 16.96 -6.36
C ARG A 44 1.74 15.88 -7.28
N ASP A 45 0.98 16.28 -8.30
CA ASP A 45 0.29 15.36 -9.21
C ASP A 45 1.31 14.48 -9.98
N PHE A 46 2.43 15.07 -10.41
CA PHE A 46 3.51 14.34 -11.07
C PHE A 46 4.15 13.29 -10.14
N GLY A 47 4.41 13.66 -8.89
CA GLY A 47 4.94 12.73 -7.90
C GLY A 47 4.02 11.55 -7.64
N GLU A 48 2.71 11.78 -7.50
CA GLU A 48 1.72 10.74 -7.27
C GLU A 48 1.63 9.74 -8.45
N VAL A 49 1.59 10.26 -9.69
CA VAL A 49 1.54 9.42 -10.89
C VAL A 49 2.84 8.60 -11.06
N LEU A 50 4.00 9.23 -10.85
CA LEU A 50 5.29 8.55 -10.96
C LEU A 50 5.42 7.43 -9.92
N VAL A 51 5.04 7.69 -8.66
CA VAL A 51 5.05 6.68 -7.60
C VAL A 51 4.11 5.52 -7.92
N ALA A 52 2.89 5.80 -8.40
CA ALA A 52 1.94 4.75 -8.79
C ALA A 52 2.51 3.84 -9.89
N LEU A 53 3.13 4.43 -10.92
CA LEU A 53 3.73 3.67 -12.02
C LEU A 53 4.95 2.84 -11.59
N LEU A 54 5.81 3.39 -10.74
CA LEU A 54 6.97 2.68 -10.20
C LEU A 54 6.59 1.54 -9.25
N LEU A 55 5.48 1.68 -8.52
CA LEU A 55 5.00 0.65 -7.60
C LEU A 55 4.50 -0.60 -8.31
N ILE A 56 3.96 -0.50 -9.53
CA ILE A 56 3.42 -1.64 -10.28
C ILE A 56 4.46 -2.77 -10.46
N PRO A 57 5.65 -2.56 -11.06
CA PRO A 57 6.64 -3.62 -11.22
C PRO A 57 7.16 -4.15 -9.89
N VAL A 58 7.32 -3.26 -8.88
CA VAL A 58 7.71 -3.67 -7.52
C VAL A 58 6.68 -4.62 -6.91
N TRP A 59 5.39 -4.36 -7.12
CA TRP A 59 4.29 -5.19 -6.62
C TRP A 59 4.30 -6.60 -7.21
N PHE A 60 4.59 -6.72 -8.51
CA PHE A 60 4.72 -8.01 -9.19
C PHE A 60 5.95 -8.78 -8.71
N ILE A 61 7.11 -8.13 -8.61
CA ILE A 61 8.35 -8.76 -8.13
C ILE A 61 8.16 -9.26 -6.70
N LEU A 62 7.59 -8.43 -5.82
CA LEU A 62 7.36 -8.79 -4.43
C LEU A 62 6.36 -9.94 -4.32
N GLY A 63 5.22 -9.85 -5.02
CA GLY A 63 4.19 -10.90 -5.02
C GLY A 63 4.71 -12.27 -5.50
N ALA A 64 5.57 -12.28 -6.52
CA ALA A 64 6.22 -13.49 -7.00
C ALA A 64 7.22 -14.07 -5.98
N ARG A 65 8.03 -13.20 -5.36
CA ARG A 65 9.05 -13.61 -4.37
C ARG A 65 8.42 -14.16 -3.08
N THR A 66 7.30 -13.60 -2.63
CA THR A 66 6.63 -14.03 -1.39
C THR A 66 5.60 -15.14 -1.62
N SER A 67 5.33 -15.50 -2.88
CA SER A 67 4.22 -16.37 -3.28
C SER A 67 2.88 -15.87 -2.71
N SER A 68 2.63 -14.58 -2.86
CA SER A 68 1.45 -13.92 -2.32
C SER A 68 0.15 -14.45 -2.94
N PRO A 69 -0.96 -14.42 -2.19
CA PRO A 69 -2.27 -14.76 -2.73
C PRO A 69 -2.67 -13.81 -3.87
N TRP A 70 -3.59 -14.26 -4.72
CA TRP A 70 -4.04 -13.51 -5.88
C TRP A 70 -4.63 -12.12 -5.52
N THR A 71 -5.21 -11.96 -4.32
CA THR A 71 -5.73 -10.67 -3.82
C THR A 71 -4.67 -9.58 -3.70
N TRP A 72 -3.40 -9.95 -3.57
CA TRP A 72 -2.28 -9.00 -3.61
C TRP A 72 -2.24 -8.20 -4.91
N TYR A 73 -2.59 -8.84 -6.03
CA TYR A 73 -2.54 -8.21 -7.35
C TYR A 73 -3.74 -7.31 -7.64
N LEU A 74 -4.78 -7.30 -6.77
CA LEU A 74 -5.90 -6.35 -6.88
C LEU A 74 -5.47 -4.89 -6.70
N THR A 75 -4.30 -4.64 -6.11
CA THR A 75 -3.77 -3.28 -5.96
C THR A 75 -3.26 -2.72 -7.29
N VAL A 76 -2.87 -3.57 -8.24
CA VAL A 76 -2.39 -3.14 -9.57
C VAL A 76 -3.44 -2.36 -10.37
N PRO A 77 -4.67 -2.88 -10.60
CA PRO A 77 -5.69 -2.09 -11.30
C PRO A 77 -6.07 -0.81 -10.55
N VAL A 78 -5.96 -0.80 -9.21
CA VAL A 78 -6.17 0.42 -8.42
C VAL A 78 -5.08 1.47 -8.71
N LEU A 79 -3.81 1.09 -8.76
CA LEU A 79 -2.72 2.01 -9.11
C LEU A 79 -2.89 2.59 -10.52
N ILE A 80 -3.31 1.75 -11.48
CA ILE A 80 -3.62 2.17 -12.84
C ILE A 80 -4.81 3.14 -12.85
N TRP A 81 -5.88 2.84 -12.10
CA TRP A 81 -7.03 3.72 -11.94
C TRP A 81 -6.62 5.09 -11.37
N MET A 82 -5.82 5.13 -10.31
CA MET A 82 -5.38 6.38 -9.69
C MET A 82 -4.55 7.23 -10.66
N ALA A 83 -3.58 6.61 -11.34
CA ALA A 83 -2.76 7.30 -12.34
C ALA A 83 -3.61 7.80 -13.53
N GLY A 84 -4.53 6.96 -14.02
CA GLY A 84 -5.42 7.28 -15.13
C GLY A 84 -6.43 8.39 -14.77
N PHE A 85 -7.05 8.32 -13.59
CA PHE A 85 -7.97 9.32 -13.09
C PHE A 85 -7.29 10.69 -13.01
N MET A 86 -6.10 10.76 -12.43
CA MET A 86 -5.34 12.02 -12.33
C MET A 86 -4.95 12.57 -13.70
N LEU A 87 -4.48 11.71 -14.61
CA LEU A 87 -4.10 12.12 -15.97
C LEU A 87 -5.31 12.66 -16.75
N VAL A 88 -6.44 11.92 -16.75
CA VAL A 88 -7.67 12.31 -17.44
C VAL A 88 -8.26 13.58 -16.84
N TYR A 89 -8.30 13.67 -15.51
CA TYR A 89 -8.76 14.87 -14.82
C TYR A 89 -7.94 16.09 -15.24
N ARG A 90 -6.61 15.97 -15.27
CA ARG A 90 -5.70 17.05 -15.68
C ARG A 90 -5.87 17.41 -17.15
N ILE A 91 -6.02 16.44 -18.05
CA ILE A 91 -6.24 16.70 -19.48
C ILE A 91 -7.57 17.43 -19.69
N ARG A 92 -8.62 17.03 -18.99
CA ARG A 92 -9.96 17.63 -19.13
C ARG A 92 -10.04 19.05 -18.57
N HIS A 93 -9.29 19.35 -17.52
CA HIS A 93 -9.27 20.67 -16.86
C HIS A 93 -8.00 21.46 -17.21
N ARG A 94 -7.35 21.15 -18.33
CA ARG A 94 -6.23 21.95 -18.86
C ARG A 94 -6.75 23.30 -19.29
N GLN A 95 -6.32 24.35 -18.61
CA GLN A 95 -6.60 25.72 -19.01
C GLN A 95 -5.55 26.23 -20.01
N LYS A 96 -6.00 27.09 -20.93
CA LYS A 96 -5.11 27.74 -21.90
C LYS A 96 -4.13 28.69 -21.18
N PRO A 97 -2.88 28.84 -21.66
CA PRO A 97 -1.96 29.86 -21.16
C PRO A 97 -2.59 31.24 -21.27
N SER A 98 -2.36 32.10 -20.28
CA SER A 98 -2.82 33.50 -20.33
C SER A 98 -2.04 34.24 -21.41
N GLU A 99 -2.75 34.99 -22.24
CA GLU A 99 -2.12 35.91 -23.19
C GLU A 99 -1.67 37.19 -22.45
N PRO A 100 -0.54 37.81 -22.84
CA PRO A 100 0.02 38.96 -22.14
C PRO A 100 -0.96 40.15 -22.00
N ASP A 101 -1.93 40.25 -22.90
CA ASP A 101 -2.92 41.35 -22.97
C ASP A 101 -4.32 40.98 -22.44
N GLU A 102 -4.52 39.81 -21.84
CA GLU A 102 -5.84 39.35 -21.39
C GLU A 102 -6.39 40.14 -20.16
N PRO A 103 -7.61 40.70 -20.22
CA PRO A 103 -8.20 41.54 -19.15
C PRO A 103 -8.10 40.91 -17.75
N LEU A 104 -7.85 41.73 -16.72
CA LEU A 104 -7.65 41.27 -15.34
C LEU A 104 -8.85 40.45 -14.82
N LEU A 105 -10.08 40.83 -15.20
CA LEU A 105 -11.31 40.11 -14.88
C LEU A 105 -11.24 38.63 -15.33
N HIS A 106 -10.83 38.38 -16.58
CA HIS A 106 -10.69 37.02 -17.09
C HIS A 106 -9.60 36.22 -16.37
N CYS A 107 -8.50 36.86 -15.94
CA CYS A 107 -7.45 36.22 -15.16
C CYS A 107 -7.95 35.79 -13.77
N VAL A 108 -8.71 36.65 -13.07
CA VAL A 108 -9.30 36.34 -11.76
C VAL A 108 -10.35 35.24 -11.87
N GLN A 109 -11.25 35.33 -12.85
CA GLN A 109 -12.28 34.31 -13.11
C GLN A 109 -11.65 32.93 -13.36
N ARG A 110 -10.58 32.90 -14.17
CA ARG A 110 -9.83 31.68 -14.45
C ARG A 110 -9.21 31.07 -13.18
N SER A 111 -8.55 31.91 -12.38
CA SER A 111 -7.93 31.49 -11.10
C SER A 111 -8.98 30.95 -10.12
N LEU A 112 -10.17 31.56 -10.07
CA LEU A 112 -11.28 31.10 -9.24
C LEU A 112 -11.72 29.69 -9.65
N THR A 113 -11.92 29.44 -10.95
CA THR A 113 -12.26 28.08 -11.44
C THR A 113 -11.21 27.05 -11.05
N GLU A 114 -9.91 27.38 -11.13
CA GLU A 114 -8.84 26.45 -10.71
C GLU A 114 -8.90 26.11 -9.23
N VAL A 115 -9.19 27.10 -8.37
CA VAL A 115 -9.33 26.87 -6.93
C VAL A 115 -10.58 26.04 -6.63
N GLU A 116 -11.70 26.31 -7.29
CA GLU A 116 -12.94 25.55 -7.12
C GLU A 116 -12.81 24.09 -7.57
N ASP A 117 -12.13 23.86 -8.69
CA ASP A 117 -11.80 22.51 -9.18
C ASP A 117 -10.95 21.74 -8.15
N GLN A 118 -9.93 22.38 -7.56
CA GLN A 118 -9.11 21.75 -6.51
C GLN A 118 -9.91 21.49 -5.22
N ILE A 119 -10.82 22.40 -4.83
CA ILE A 119 -11.72 22.18 -3.69
C ILE A 119 -12.59 20.95 -3.95
N TRP A 120 -13.16 20.83 -5.16
CA TRP A 120 -13.97 19.67 -5.53
C TRP A 120 -13.16 18.37 -5.46
N LEU A 121 -11.95 18.36 -6.01
CA LEU A 121 -11.06 17.21 -6.01
C LEU A 121 -10.74 16.75 -4.58
N LEU A 122 -10.37 17.68 -3.68
CA LEU A 122 -10.02 17.35 -2.29
C LEU A 122 -11.24 17.01 -1.44
N ARG A 123 -12.42 17.62 -1.67
CA ARG A 123 -13.66 17.23 -1.00
C ARG A 123 -14.10 15.82 -1.38
N ASN A 124 -13.88 15.43 -2.63
CA ASN A 124 -14.25 14.10 -3.14
C ASN A 124 -13.12 13.06 -3.04
N ILE A 125 -12.03 13.37 -2.32
CA ILE A 125 -10.87 12.46 -2.16
C ILE A 125 -11.24 11.07 -1.65
N PHE A 126 -12.31 10.97 -0.87
CA PHE A 126 -12.82 9.68 -0.43
C PHE A 126 -13.10 8.73 -1.60
N TRP A 127 -13.76 9.22 -2.66
CA TRP A 127 -14.26 8.39 -3.74
C TRP A 127 -13.20 7.99 -4.75
N TRP A 128 -12.34 8.93 -5.15
CA TRP A 128 -11.37 8.67 -6.22
C TRP A 128 -10.03 8.14 -5.70
N TYR A 129 -9.65 8.45 -4.45
CA TYR A 129 -8.33 8.11 -3.89
C TYR A 129 -8.40 7.11 -2.73
N ILE A 130 -9.27 7.29 -1.74
CA ILE A 130 -9.23 6.48 -0.50
C ILE A 130 -9.95 5.14 -0.69
N LEU A 131 -11.17 5.15 -1.22
CA LEU A 131 -12.02 3.97 -1.32
C LEU A 131 -11.41 2.86 -2.20
N PRO A 132 -10.93 3.13 -3.44
CA PRO A 132 -10.41 2.08 -4.31
C PRO A 132 -9.27 1.24 -3.70
N PRO A 133 -8.19 1.83 -3.14
CA PRO A 133 -7.13 1.04 -2.49
C PRO A 133 -7.61 0.37 -1.21
N SER A 134 -8.51 1.01 -0.45
CA SER A 134 -9.03 0.43 0.79
C SER A 134 -9.73 -0.91 0.54
N VAL A 135 -10.54 -1.00 -0.52
CA VAL A 135 -11.22 -2.25 -0.89
C VAL A 135 -10.20 -3.34 -1.25
N SER A 136 -9.18 -3.02 -2.06
CA SER A 136 -8.13 -3.97 -2.41
C SER A 136 -7.35 -4.46 -1.19
N ILE A 137 -6.98 -3.56 -0.28
CA ILE A 137 -6.21 -3.89 0.93
C ILE A 137 -7.04 -4.73 1.90
N LEU A 138 -8.32 -4.38 2.11
CA LEU A 138 -9.23 -5.15 2.97
C LEU A 138 -9.43 -6.58 2.45
N ALA A 139 -9.57 -6.77 1.14
CA ALA A 139 -9.66 -8.10 0.54
C ALA A 139 -8.41 -8.94 0.83
N PHE A 140 -7.22 -8.33 0.72
CA PHE A 140 -5.96 -8.98 1.06
C PHE A 140 -5.88 -9.32 2.56
N PHE A 141 -6.24 -8.39 3.45
CA PHE A 141 -6.26 -8.61 4.90
C PHE A 141 -7.21 -9.73 5.30
N ALA A 142 -8.40 -9.78 4.69
CA ALA A 142 -9.36 -10.85 4.91
C ALA A 142 -8.76 -12.21 4.50
N GLN A 143 -8.12 -12.29 3.33
CA GLN A 143 -7.52 -13.55 2.87
C GLN A 143 -6.34 -14.01 3.73
N ILE A 144 -5.45 -13.10 4.14
CA ILE A 144 -4.33 -13.44 5.03
C ILE A 144 -4.81 -13.91 6.41
N SER A 145 -5.82 -13.23 6.94
CA SER A 145 -6.44 -13.62 8.22
C SER A 145 -7.11 -14.99 8.10
N TRP A 146 -7.79 -15.26 6.98
CA TRP A 146 -8.38 -16.56 6.68
C TRP A 146 -7.35 -17.68 6.59
N LEU A 147 -6.22 -17.44 5.90
CA LEU A 147 -5.14 -18.42 5.80
C LEU A 147 -4.47 -18.71 7.15
N SER A 148 -4.48 -17.75 8.07
CA SER A 148 -3.91 -17.89 9.42
C SER A 148 -4.83 -18.63 10.41
N ARG A 149 -6.00 -19.13 9.96
CA ARG A 149 -7.01 -19.80 10.81
C ARG A 149 -6.55 -21.11 11.44
N SER A 150 -5.38 -21.65 11.07
CA SER A 150 -4.85 -22.89 11.66
C SER A 150 -4.67 -22.77 13.18
N ALA A 151 -4.44 -21.56 13.69
CA ALA A 151 -4.38 -21.26 15.13
C ALA A 151 -5.77 -21.05 15.80
N GLY A 152 -6.87 -21.14 15.04
CA GLY A 152 -8.24 -20.90 15.50
C GLY A 152 -8.91 -19.68 14.86
N TRP A 153 -10.24 -19.60 14.95
CA TRP A 153 -11.04 -18.54 14.34
C TRP A 153 -10.94 -17.20 15.08
N LEU A 154 -10.84 -17.22 16.42
CA LEU A 154 -10.71 -16.01 17.26
C LEU A 154 -9.41 -15.23 16.95
N PRO A 155 -8.22 -15.85 16.94
CA PRO A 155 -6.98 -15.16 16.57
C PRO A 155 -7.02 -14.57 15.16
N ALA A 156 -7.64 -15.28 14.19
CA ALA A 156 -7.81 -14.79 12.84
C ALA A 156 -8.71 -13.54 12.78
N LEU A 157 -9.82 -13.53 13.53
CA LEU A 157 -10.73 -12.39 13.61
C LEU A 157 -10.07 -11.17 14.28
N ILE A 158 -9.35 -11.38 15.38
CA ILE A 158 -8.60 -10.31 16.07
C ILE A 158 -7.55 -9.73 15.12
N SER A 159 -6.81 -10.58 14.41
CA SER A 159 -5.80 -10.14 13.44
C SER A 159 -6.43 -9.28 12.33
N PHE A 160 -7.54 -9.74 11.76
CA PHE A 160 -8.28 -8.96 10.76
C PHE A 160 -8.76 -7.61 11.32
N ALA A 161 -9.35 -7.61 12.51
CA ALA A 161 -9.89 -6.39 13.14
C ALA A 161 -8.80 -5.35 13.41
N VAL A 162 -7.62 -5.78 13.88
CA VAL A 162 -6.46 -4.89 14.09
C VAL A 162 -5.98 -4.31 12.76
N LEU A 163 -5.83 -5.14 11.73
CA LEU A 163 -5.38 -4.70 10.40
C LEU A 163 -6.39 -3.72 9.76
N ALA A 164 -7.68 -4.09 9.75
CA ALA A 164 -8.74 -3.24 9.22
C ALA A 164 -8.87 -1.93 10.01
N GLY A 165 -8.76 -1.98 11.34
CA GLY A 165 -8.78 -0.80 12.21
C GLY A 165 -7.60 0.15 11.94
N SER A 166 -6.40 -0.38 11.73
CA SER A 166 -5.22 0.42 11.40
C SER A 166 -5.36 1.12 10.05
N LEU A 167 -5.90 0.43 9.03
CA LEU A 167 -6.19 1.00 7.73
C LEU A 167 -7.25 2.10 7.83
N LEU A 168 -8.32 1.87 8.59
CA LEU A 168 -9.37 2.86 8.81
C LEU A 168 -8.81 4.12 9.47
N ALA A 169 -7.99 3.98 10.51
CA ALA A 169 -7.38 5.11 11.20
C ALA A 169 -6.50 5.94 10.25
N LEU A 170 -5.70 5.28 9.40
CA LEU A 170 -4.89 5.95 8.39
C LEU A 170 -5.75 6.68 7.35
N ASN A 171 -6.81 6.04 6.84
CA ASN A 171 -7.73 6.63 5.88
C ASN A 171 -8.42 7.88 6.44
N VAL A 172 -8.89 7.82 7.68
CA VAL A 172 -9.48 8.96 8.39
C VAL A 172 -8.46 10.09 8.55
N PHE A 173 -7.21 9.76 8.90
CA PHE A 173 -6.14 10.73 9.03
C PHE A 173 -5.82 11.43 7.68
N ILE A 174 -5.69 10.67 6.59
CA ILE A 174 -5.48 11.20 5.24
C ILE A 174 -6.64 12.11 4.82
N TYR A 175 -7.88 11.66 5.03
CA TYR A 175 -9.07 12.46 4.73
C TYR A 175 -9.05 13.78 5.52
N PHE A 176 -8.77 13.71 6.82
CA PHE A 176 -8.70 14.89 7.68
C PHE A 176 -7.63 15.90 7.23
N LEU A 177 -6.43 15.43 6.86
CA LEU A 177 -5.37 16.32 6.35
C LEU A 177 -5.81 17.06 5.08
N ASN A 178 -6.48 16.36 4.17
CA ASN A 178 -6.98 16.96 2.93
C ASN A 178 -8.12 17.96 3.18
N GLN A 179 -9.09 17.63 4.03
CA GLN A 179 -10.16 18.58 4.40
C GLN A 179 -9.65 19.76 5.21
N ARG A 180 -8.59 19.58 6.00
CA ARG A 180 -7.92 20.68 6.69
C ARG A 180 -7.23 21.61 5.68
N ALA A 181 -6.62 21.08 4.62
CA ALA A 181 -6.05 21.89 3.55
C ALA A 181 -7.13 22.70 2.80
N VAL A 182 -8.29 22.09 2.51
CA VAL A 182 -9.43 22.80 1.91
C VAL A 182 -9.83 24.01 2.76
N ARG A 183 -10.08 23.79 4.06
CA ARG A 183 -10.55 24.83 4.98
C ARG A 183 -9.53 25.93 5.26
N LEU A 184 -8.25 25.57 5.39
CA LEU A 184 -7.21 26.52 5.81
C LEU A 184 -6.52 27.25 4.64
N GLN A 185 -6.56 26.69 3.42
CA GLN A 185 -5.80 27.23 2.29
C GLN A 185 -6.67 27.59 1.08
N LEU A 186 -7.62 26.72 0.72
CA LEU A 186 -8.38 26.89 -0.52
C LEU A 186 -9.64 27.74 -0.33
N GLU A 187 -10.39 27.54 0.77
CA GLU A 187 -11.60 28.31 1.06
C GLU A 187 -11.33 29.83 1.24
N PRO A 188 -10.28 30.26 1.98
CA PRO A 188 -9.94 31.69 2.08
C PRO A 188 -9.57 32.29 0.73
N ARG A 189 -8.74 31.59 -0.07
CA ARG A 189 -8.35 32.04 -1.41
C ARG A 189 -9.54 32.17 -2.36
N ARG A 190 -10.51 31.26 -2.27
CA ARG A 190 -11.75 31.34 -3.03
C ARG A 190 -12.52 32.61 -2.68
N GLN A 191 -12.62 32.95 -1.39
CA GLN A 191 -13.30 34.18 -0.94
C GLN A 191 -12.58 35.44 -1.43
N GLU A 192 -11.24 35.47 -1.34
CA GLU A 192 -10.42 36.57 -1.85
C GLU A 192 -10.66 36.80 -3.36
N LEU A 193 -10.59 35.74 -4.17
CA LEU A 193 -10.83 35.84 -5.62
C LEU A 193 -12.26 36.27 -5.96
N LEU A 194 -13.27 35.82 -5.20
CA LEU A 194 -14.66 36.27 -5.37
C LEU A 194 -14.82 37.76 -5.06
N THR A 195 -14.17 38.26 -3.99
CA THR A 195 -14.23 39.70 -3.66
C THR A 195 -13.55 40.57 -4.71
N LEU A 196 -12.44 40.10 -5.30
CA LEU A 196 -11.77 40.79 -6.40
C LEU A 196 -12.65 40.78 -7.65
N LEU A 197 -13.27 39.64 -7.97
CA LEU A 197 -14.16 39.53 -9.13
C LEU A 197 -15.34 40.50 -9.04
N SER A 198 -16.04 40.56 -7.89
CA SER A 198 -17.15 41.49 -7.70
C SER A 198 -16.72 42.95 -7.82
N SER A 199 -15.54 43.30 -7.29
CA SER A 199 -15.02 44.67 -7.39
C SER A 199 -14.72 45.11 -8.83
N LEU A 200 -14.27 44.18 -9.67
CA LEU A 200 -13.95 44.44 -11.07
C LEU A 200 -15.20 44.51 -11.95
N GLU A 201 -16.22 43.68 -11.66
CA GLU A 201 -17.51 43.72 -12.35
C GLU A 201 -18.27 45.04 -12.09
N ASP A 202 -18.26 45.52 -10.84
CA ASP A 202 -18.85 46.82 -10.46
C ASP A 202 -18.17 48.00 -11.18
N GLU A 203 -16.86 47.93 -11.41
CA GLU A 203 -16.10 48.96 -12.14
C GLU A 203 -16.46 48.99 -13.64
N THR A 204 -16.65 47.82 -14.27
CA THR A 204 -17.07 47.74 -15.68
C THR A 204 -18.52 48.15 -15.94
N THR A 205 -19.38 48.16 -14.92
CA THR A 205 -20.82 48.47 -15.05
C THR A 205 -21.20 49.86 -14.55
N GLY A 206 -20.34 50.52 -13.76
CA GLY A 206 -20.55 51.88 -13.24
C GLY A 206 -19.95 52.98 -14.13
N ASP A 207 -20.81 53.90 -14.61
CA ASP A 207 -20.43 55.10 -15.35
C ASP A 207 -19.52 56.03 -14.51
N GLY A 208 -18.22 56.04 -14.82
CA GLY A 208 -17.32 57.20 -14.80
C GLY A 208 -17.25 58.11 -13.56
N THR A 209 -17.76 57.74 -12.39
CA THR A 209 -17.75 58.62 -11.21
C THR A 209 -16.87 58.03 -10.11
N GLY A 210 -15.65 58.55 -10.06
CA GLY A 210 -14.61 58.22 -9.09
C GLY A 210 -15.09 58.30 -7.64
N LYS A 211 -15.57 57.16 -7.13
CA LYS A 211 -15.77 56.89 -5.71
C LYS A 211 -14.70 55.93 -5.25
N GLN A 212 -13.99 56.38 -4.21
CA GLN A 212 -13.03 55.62 -3.44
C GLN A 212 -13.54 54.19 -3.20
N ILE A 213 -12.75 53.20 -3.61
CA ILE A 213 -12.92 51.85 -3.11
C ILE A 213 -12.25 51.86 -1.73
N PRO A 214 -13.00 51.64 -0.62
CA PRO A 214 -12.36 51.14 0.57
C PRO A 214 -12.01 49.68 0.23
N LEU A 215 -10.88 49.46 -0.45
CA LEU A 215 -10.26 48.15 -0.51
C LEU A 215 -9.88 47.88 0.95
N PRO A 216 -10.61 47.03 1.69
CA PRO A 216 -10.19 46.68 3.03
C PRO A 216 -8.88 45.92 2.81
N GLY A 217 -7.76 46.56 3.15
CA GLY A 217 -6.38 46.09 3.02
C GLY A 217 -6.17 44.91 2.07
N LEU A 218 -5.67 45.17 0.86
CA LEU A 218 -5.25 44.14 -0.10
C LEU A 218 -4.64 42.93 0.65
N PRO A 219 -5.36 41.79 0.72
CA PRO A 219 -4.97 40.68 1.60
C PRO A 219 -3.70 39.96 1.12
N PHE A 220 -3.18 40.33 -0.06
CA PHE A 220 -1.88 39.91 -0.54
C PHE A 220 -0.70 40.43 0.30
N ALA A 221 -0.87 41.54 1.04
CA ALA A 221 0.24 42.22 1.70
C ALA A 221 0.43 41.86 3.20
N GLU A 222 -0.64 41.69 3.98
CA GLU A 222 -0.52 41.70 5.45
C GLU A 222 -0.53 40.35 6.15
N LYS A 223 -0.92 39.26 5.47
CA LYS A 223 -0.72 37.91 6.01
C LYS A 223 0.12 37.08 5.05
N ARG A 224 1.43 37.33 5.13
CA ARG A 224 2.39 36.22 5.26
C ARG A 224 1.98 35.38 6.48
N LEU A 225 0.89 34.61 6.37
CA LEU A 225 0.94 33.26 6.87
C LEU A 225 2.11 32.66 6.13
N GLN A 226 3.21 32.54 6.88
CA GLN A 226 4.39 31.74 6.60
C GLN A 226 4.12 30.77 5.46
N PRO A 227 5.02 30.60 4.46
CA PRO A 227 4.82 29.58 3.46
C PRO A 227 4.43 28.32 4.22
N PRO A 228 3.19 27.79 4.09
CA PRO A 228 2.97 26.50 4.68
C PRO A 228 3.96 25.67 3.90
N CYS A 229 4.89 25.03 4.60
CA CYS A 229 5.46 23.77 4.15
C CYS A 229 4.29 22.82 3.85
N ALA A 230 3.56 23.06 2.75
CA ALA A 230 2.80 22.10 2.00
C ALA A 230 3.77 21.53 0.96
N SER A 231 4.95 21.18 1.44
CA SER A 231 5.93 20.48 0.65
C SER A 231 5.41 19.06 0.46
N PRO A 232 5.60 18.45 -0.73
CA PRO A 232 5.27 17.05 -1.04
C PRO A 232 5.68 16.04 0.04
N THR A 233 6.56 16.41 0.97
CA THR A 233 6.77 15.74 2.27
C THR A 233 5.51 15.26 2.99
N ARG A 234 4.35 15.93 3.02
CA ARG A 234 3.21 15.41 3.82
C ARG A 234 2.53 14.18 3.20
N LEU A 235 2.41 14.17 1.87
CA LEU A 235 1.93 13.02 1.11
C LEU A 235 2.99 11.92 1.07
N ILE A 236 4.26 12.29 0.88
CA ILE A 236 5.39 11.36 0.93
C ILE A 236 5.53 10.74 2.32
N ILE A 237 5.39 11.49 3.41
CA ILE A 237 5.46 10.95 4.78
C ILE A 237 4.27 10.02 5.05
N GLY A 238 3.07 10.35 4.57
CA GLY A 238 1.91 9.46 4.67
C GLY A 238 2.06 8.17 3.87
N LEU A 239 2.53 8.28 2.61
CA LEU A 239 2.81 7.15 1.72
C LEU A 239 4.00 6.30 2.18
N VAL A 240 5.05 6.92 2.71
CA VAL A 240 6.23 6.24 3.24
C VAL A 240 5.90 5.59 4.58
N ALA A 241 5.15 6.24 5.47
CA ALA A 241 4.69 5.61 6.71
C ALA A 241 3.76 4.42 6.40
N PHE A 242 2.83 4.58 5.46
CA PHE A 242 1.97 3.49 5.00
C PHE A 242 2.77 2.36 4.36
N ALA A 243 3.72 2.69 3.48
CA ALA A 243 4.59 1.71 2.85
C ALA A 243 5.47 0.98 3.87
N LEU A 244 6.02 1.68 4.87
CA LEU A 244 6.82 1.09 5.96
C LEU A 244 5.98 0.21 6.88
N ILE A 245 4.74 0.61 7.18
CA ILE A 245 3.79 -0.23 7.93
C ILE A 245 3.44 -1.47 7.11
N MET A 246 3.14 -1.32 5.81
CA MET A 246 2.89 -2.44 4.91
C MET A 246 4.12 -3.35 4.76
N LEU A 247 5.32 -2.80 4.75
CA LEU A 247 6.58 -3.55 4.67
C LEU A 247 6.88 -4.27 5.98
N PHE A 248 6.55 -3.66 7.12
CA PHE A 248 6.56 -4.31 8.44
C PHE A 248 5.50 -5.42 8.54
N LEU A 249 4.32 -5.23 7.94
CA LEU A 249 3.27 -6.25 7.87
C LEU A 249 3.66 -7.40 6.94
N VAL A 250 4.26 -7.12 5.78
CA VAL A 250 4.87 -8.13 4.90
C VAL A 250 6.00 -8.86 5.61
N PHE A 251 6.82 -8.16 6.39
CA PHE A 251 7.84 -8.77 7.24
C PHE A 251 7.22 -9.69 8.31
N MET A 252 6.11 -9.31 8.93
CA MET A 252 5.37 -10.16 9.86
C MET A 252 4.80 -11.41 9.16
N ILE A 253 4.28 -11.27 7.93
CA ILE A 253 3.83 -12.40 7.10
C ILE A 253 5.00 -13.34 6.76
N VAL A 254 6.16 -12.79 6.38
CA VAL A 254 7.39 -13.57 6.11
C VAL A 254 7.90 -14.27 7.37
N LYS A 255 7.86 -13.59 8.53
CA LYS A 255 8.21 -14.15 9.84
C LYS A 255 7.25 -15.27 10.26
N GLN A 256 5.95 -15.12 9.98
CA GLN A 256 4.96 -16.16 10.26
C GLN A 256 5.19 -17.40 9.37
N LYS A 257 5.55 -17.20 8.10
CA LYS A 257 5.91 -18.28 7.17
C LYS A 257 7.21 -19.00 7.56
N GLN A 258 8.15 -18.30 8.22
CA GLN A 258 9.38 -18.92 8.76
C GLN A 258 9.17 -19.73 10.04
N ARG A 259 8.00 -19.68 10.69
CA ARG A 259 7.78 -20.32 11.99
C ARG A 259 7.50 -21.83 11.92
N GLU A 260 7.41 -22.42 10.73
CA GLU A 260 7.33 -23.89 10.54
C GLU A 260 8.24 -24.38 9.41
N GLU A 261 9.52 -23.98 9.39
CA GLU A 261 10.49 -24.72 8.59
C GLU A 261 10.96 -25.93 9.40
N TYR A 262 10.24 -27.05 9.26
CA TYR A 262 10.63 -28.31 9.89
C TYR A 262 12.01 -28.76 9.35
N PRO A 263 12.90 -29.29 10.21
CA PRO A 263 14.15 -29.88 9.77
C PRO A 263 13.91 -30.93 8.68
N LYS A 264 14.53 -30.74 7.50
CA LYS A 264 14.44 -31.68 6.37
C LYS A 264 15.44 -32.81 6.56
N LEU A 265 15.12 -33.73 7.47
CA LEU A 265 15.96 -34.86 7.86
C LEU A 265 15.25 -36.19 7.60
N SER A 266 16.02 -37.25 7.35
CA SER A 266 15.50 -38.60 7.23
C SER A 266 16.48 -39.62 7.84
N PRO A 267 15.99 -40.66 8.53
CA PRO A 267 16.83 -41.78 8.95
C PRO A 267 17.09 -42.78 7.81
N PHE A 268 16.40 -42.66 6.67
CA PHE A 268 16.44 -43.63 5.57
C PHE A 268 17.25 -43.12 4.38
N ALA A 269 18.10 -43.96 3.79
CA ALA A 269 18.85 -43.61 2.59
C ALA A 269 17.97 -43.62 1.32
N ALA A 270 16.93 -44.45 1.31
CA ALA A 270 15.93 -44.55 0.26
C ALA A 270 14.63 -45.12 0.82
N VAL A 271 13.52 -44.85 0.15
CA VAL A 271 12.18 -45.38 0.47
C VAL A 271 11.56 -45.89 -0.82
N ARG A 272 10.84 -47.02 -0.73
CA ARG A 272 9.99 -47.54 -1.80
C ARG A 272 8.72 -48.12 -1.19
N TRP A 273 7.70 -48.30 -2.01
CA TRP A 273 6.38 -48.72 -1.54
C TRP A 273 5.99 -50.08 -2.11
N GLN A 274 5.49 -50.94 -1.24
CA GLN A 274 4.65 -52.07 -1.63
C GLN A 274 3.25 -51.80 -1.10
N GLU A 275 2.34 -51.43 -2.00
CA GLU A 275 0.99 -50.95 -1.67
C GLU A 275 1.02 -49.79 -0.65
N ALA A 276 0.53 -50.03 0.57
CA ALA A 276 0.52 -49.06 1.66
C ALA A 276 1.69 -49.20 2.64
N GLN A 277 2.59 -50.16 2.40
CA GLN A 277 3.70 -50.45 3.30
C GLN A 277 5.01 -49.83 2.79
N PRO A 278 5.68 -48.97 3.58
CA PRO A 278 6.99 -48.46 3.20
C PRO A 278 8.08 -49.50 3.50
N GLU A 279 8.91 -49.72 2.49
CA GLU A 279 10.20 -50.37 2.62
C GLU A 279 11.29 -49.29 2.61
N VAL A 280 12.18 -49.36 3.59
CA VAL A 280 13.19 -48.34 3.84
C VAL A 280 14.59 -48.93 3.74
N LYS A 281 15.52 -48.17 3.18
CA LYS A 281 16.92 -48.57 3.07
C LYS A 281 17.73 -48.01 4.23
N LEU A 282 18.37 -48.89 4.99
CA LEU A 282 19.29 -48.55 6.08
C LEU A 282 20.69 -49.03 5.68
N GLY A 283 21.59 -48.09 5.38
CA GLY A 283 22.88 -48.42 4.76
C GLY A 283 22.67 -49.03 3.37
N GLU A 284 23.13 -50.27 3.18
CA GLU A 284 22.98 -51.00 1.90
C GLU A 284 21.79 -51.96 1.85
N GLU A 285 21.11 -52.18 2.96
CA GLU A 285 20.06 -53.20 3.08
C GLU A 285 18.66 -52.59 3.13
N TRP A 286 17.69 -53.33 2.58
CA TRP A 286 16.27 -52.95 2.58
C TRP A 286 15.50 -53.69 3.65
N PHE A 287 14.62 -52.96 4.33
CA PHE A 287 13.76 -53.51 5.37
C PHE A 287 12.35 -52.99 5.24
N LYS A 288 11.39 -53.78 5.73
CA LYS A 288 10.02 -53.31 5.95
C LYS A 288 9.98 -52.52 7.25
N LEU A 289 9.48 -51.28 7.20
CA LEU A 289 9.36 -50.45 8.40
C LEU A 289 8.12 -50.87 9.20
N ILE A 290 8.32 -51.19 10.48
CA ILE A 290 7.25 -51.62 11.40
C ILE A 290 6.85 -50.46 12.30
N ALA A 291 7.81 -49.80 12.96
CA ALA A 291 7.57 -48.65 13.82
C ALA A 291 8.75 -47.68 13.83
N LEU A 292 8.47 -46.42 14.18
CA LEU A 292 9.44 -45.35 14.36
C LEU A 292 9.18 -44.70 15.72
N ASP A 293 10.16 -44.73 16.62
CA ASP A 293 10.04 -44.26 18.02
C ASP A 293 8.81 -44.81 18.76
N GLY A 294 8.50 -46.09 18.50
CA GLY A 294 7.33 -46.77 19.07
C GLY A 294 5.99 -46.44 18.39
N LEU A 295 5.98 -45.52 17.41
CA LEU A 295 4.80 -45.18 16.62
C LEU A 295 4.65 -46.18 15.45
N PRO A 296 3.53 -46.91 15.35
CA PRO A 296 3.33 -47.87 14.27
C PRO A 296 3.29 -47.20 12.90
N THR A 297 3.97 -47.80 11.92
CA THR A 297 4.04 -47.28 10.56
C THR A 297 2.66 -47.17 9.91
N ALA A 298 1.75 -48.09 10.24
CA ALA A 298 0.37 -48.06 9.76
C ALA A 298 -0.34 -46.76 10.18
N GLU A 299 -0.15 -46.30 11.41
CA GLU A 299 -0.74 -45.05 11.93
C GLU A 299 -0.15 -43.83 11.23
N ILE A 300 1.17 -43.83 11.00
CA ILE A 300 1.86 -42.74 10.27
C ILE A 300 1.33 -42.64 8.83
N VAL A 301 1.17 -43.78 8.16
CA VAL A 301 0.66 -43.85 6.79
C VAL A 301 -0.81 -43.44 6.74
N GLU A 302 -1.63 -43.89 7.68
CA GLU A 302 -3.04 -43.52 7.77
C GLU A 302 -3.22 -42.02 7.98
N PHE A 303 -2.50 -41.45 8.95
CA PHE A 303 -2.49 -40.01 9.19
C PHE A 303 -2.04 -39.22 7.95
N SER A 304 -1.00 -39.70 7.26
CA SER A 304 -0.52 -39.09 6.01
C SER A 304 -1.59 -39.10 4.92
N LYS A 305 -2.31 -40.23 4.75
CA LYS A 305 -3.42 -40.35 3.79
C LYS A 305 -4.55 -39.39 4.12
N GLN A 306 -4.99 -39.35 5.38
CA GLN A 306 -6.07 -38.46 5.83
C GLN A 306 -5.70 -36.98 5.65
N THR A 307 -4.44 -36.62 5.88
CA THR A 307 -3.98 -35.22 5.85
C THR A 307 -3.65 -34.73 4.45
N TYR A 308 -3.06 -35.58 3.60
CA TYR A 308 -2.42 -35.16 2.34
C TYR A 308 -2.99 -35.81 1.08
N GLY A 309 -3.98 -36.69 1.18
CA GLY A 309 -4.63 -37.35 0.03
C GLY A 309 -3.61 -38.04 -0.87
N ASP A 310 -3.68 -37.83 -2.19
CA ASP A 310 -2.82 -38.48 -3.18
C ASP A 310 -1.31 -38.22 -3.02
N LYS A 311 -0.92 -37.23 -2.20
CA LYS A 311 0.49 -36.90 -1.95
C LYS A 311 1.06 -37.58 -0.71
N TRP A 312 0.32 -38.49 -0.08
CA TRP A 312 0.69 -39.09 1.20
C TRP A 312 2.05 -39.80 1.20
N GLN A 313 2.39 -40.52 0.12
CA GLN A 313 3.70 -41.18 -0.04
C GLN A 313 4.82 -40.15 -0.08
N LYS A 314 4.65 -39.13 -0.93
CA LYS A 314 5.62 -38.04 -1.07
C LYS A 314 5.86 -37.31 0.25
N ARG A 315 4.81 -37.06 1.05
CA ARG A 315 4.96 -36.40 2.36
C ARG A 315 5.67 -37.27 3.37
N PHE A 316 5.42 -38.58 3.37
CA PHE A 316 6.17 -39.51 4.19
C PHE A 316 7.66 -39.53 3.83
N GLU A 317 7.98 -39.55 2.54
CA GLU A 317 9.36 -39.59 2.03
C GLU A 317 10.13 -38.30 2.26
N GLU A 318 9.50 -37.16 1.98
CA GLU A 318 10.19 -35.87 1.92
C GLU A 318 10.06 -35.04 3.19
N ASP A 319 8.97 -35.21 3.94
CA ASP A 319 8.56 -34.32 5.03
C ASP A 319 8.27 -35.12 6.32
N LEU A 320 9.03 -36.18 6.57
CA LEU A 320 8.84 -37.08 7.73
C LEU A 320 8.81 -36.34 9.07
N VAL A 321 9.70 -35.36 9.27
CA VAL A 321 9.73 -34.56 10.52
C VAL A 321 8.46 -33.73 10.69
N GLU A 322 7.95 -33.12 9.62
CA GLU A 322 6.68 -32.38 9.63
C GLU A 322 5.52 -33.33 9.97
N LEU A 323 5.47 -34.47 9.31
CA LEU A 323 4.43 -35.48 9.48
C LEU A 323 4.34 -35.93 10.95
N LEU A 324 5.48 -36.36 11.52
CA LEU A 324 5.57 -36.81 12.90
C LEU A 324 5.28 -35.70 13.92
N THR A 325 5.77 -34.47 13.67
CA THR A 325 5.49 -33.33 14.56
C THR A 325 4.00 -33.00 14.59
N ARG A 326 3.29 -33.07 13.45
CA ARG A 326 1.84 -32.84 13.38
C ARG A 326 1.02 -33.94 14.05
N MET A 327 1.57 -35.16 14.13
CA MET A 327 0.98 -36.25 14.92
C MET A 327 1.19 -36.07 16.43
N GLY A 328 1.93 -35.04 16.87
CA GLY A 328 2.27 -34.83 18.28
C GLY A 328 3.51 -35.60 18.75
N HIS A 329 4.25 -36.20 17.83
CA HIS A 329 5.44 -37.02 18.10
C HIS A 329 6.69 -36.47 17.38
N PRO A 330 7.18 -35.26 17.71
CA PRO A 330 8.36 -34.72 17.05
C PRO A 330 9.58 -35.63 17.27
N PRO A 331 10.28 -36.05 16.20
CA PRO A 331 11.41 -36.96 16.32
C PRO A 331 12.66 -36.22 16.83
N ASN A 332 13.52 -36.91 17.56
CA ASN A 332 14.84 -36.42 17.96
C ASN A 332 15.86 -36.55 16.83
N ASP A 333 17.08 -36.02 17.02
CA ASP A 333 18.20 -36.16 16.06
C ASP A 333 18.58 -37.63 15.79
N LYS A 334 18.21 -38.54 16.70
CA LYS A 334 18.32 -39.98 16.54
C LYS A 334 16.99 -40.63 16.90
N VAL A 335 16.62 -41.66 16.13
CA VAL A 335 15.36 -42.38 16.27
C VAL A 335 15.60 -43.88 16.48
N THR A 336 14.63 -44.54 17.08
CA THR A 336 14.57 -46.00 17.17
C THR A 336 13.67 -46.54 16.09
N LEU A 337 14.19 -47.44 15.27
CA LEU A 337 13.43 -48.07 14.18
C LEU A 337 13.18 -49.53 14.53
N GLU A 338 11.93 -49.95 14.43
CA GLU A 338 11.57 -51.36 14.36
C GLU A 338 11.41 -51.74 12.90
N VAL A 339 12.23 -52.67 12.44
CA VAL A 339 12.30 -53.09 11.04
C VAL A 339 12.21 -54.60 10.92
N GLN A 340 11.68 -55.08 9.81
CA GLN A 340 11.61 -56.50 9.48
C GLN A 340 12.41 -56.77 8.20
N SER A 341 13.22 -57.83 8.21
CA SER A 341 13.94 -58.27 7.01
C SER A 341 12.96 -58.68 5.91
N LEU A 342 13.32 -58.43 4.64
CA LEU A 342 12.49 -58.82 3.50
C LEU A 342 12.57 -60.32 3.20
N ASN A 343 13.67 -60.97 3.60
CA ASN A 343 13.94 -62.39 3.30
C ASN A 343 13.60 -63.31 4.49
N SER A 344 13.29 -62.75 5.65
CA SER A 344 13.00 -63.51 6.87
C SER A 344 11.99 -62.76 7.73
N SER A 345 11.11 -63.48 8.42
CA SER A 345 10.14 -62.89 9.36
C SER A 345 10.76 -62.27 10.62
N GLU A 346 12.08 -62.30 10.76
CA GLU A 346 12.83 -61.73 11.87
C GLU A 346 12.64 -60.20 11.96
N LYS A 347 12.20 -59.75 13.14
CA LYS A 347 12.12 -58.33 13.51
C LYS A 347 13.40 -57.91 14.20
N GLN A 348 13.90 -56.74 13.85
CA GLN A 348 15.10 -56.14 14.41
C GLN A 348 14.79 -54.73 14.92
N ILE A 349 15.36 -54.41 16.08
CA ILE A 349 15.27 -53.07 16.67
C ILE A 349 16.60 -52.37 16.44
N ARG A 350 16.59 -51.28 15.69
CA ARG A 350 17.75 -50.43 15.43
C ARG A 350 17.62 -49.18 16.29
N LYS A 351 18.44 -49.08 17.34
CA LYS A 351 18.50 -47.92 18.22
C LYS A 351 19.48 -46.88 17.67
N ASP A 352 19.28 -45.62 18.06
CA ASP A 352 20.20 -44.51 17.79
C ASP A 352 20.47 -44.25 16.29
N VAL A 353 19.47 -44.49 15.43
CA VAL A 353 19.59 -44.26 13.99
C VAL A 353 19.58 -42.76 13.72
N PRO A 354 20.63 -42.18 13.12
CA PRO A 354 20.72 -40.74 12.95
C PRO A 354 19.77 -40.23 11.87
N MET A 355 19.09 -39.12 12.14
CA MET A 355 18.35 -38.37 11.14
C MET A 355 19.30 -37.39 10.42
N THR A 356 19.51 -37.59 9.11
CA THR A 356 20.52 -36.81 8.36
C THR A 356 19.91 -36.06 7.17
N LYS A 357 20.56 -34.96 6.78
CA LYS A 357 20.16 -34.16 5.60
C LYS A 357 20.53 -34.89 4.31
N GLU A 358 21.62 -35.65 4.35
CA GLU A 358 22.17 -36.44 3.25
C GLU A 358 21.17 -37.50 2.79
N ASN A 359 20.62 -38.25 3.74
CA ASN A 359 19.55 -39.24 3.51
C ASN A 359 18.31 -38.61 2.86
N ARG A 360 17.83 -37.48 3.39
CA ARG A 360 16.71 -36.74 2.80
C ARG A 360 17.04 -36.19 1.39
N SER A 361 18.28 -35.77 1.16
CA SER A 361 18.70 -35.32 -0.18
C SER A 361 18.66 -36.47 -1.19
N ALA A 362 19.08 -37.67 -0.78
CA ALA A 362 19.07 -38.87 -1.61
C ALA A 362 17.63 -39.28 -2.02
N ILE A 363 16.71 -39.35 -1.06
CA ILE A 363 15.29 -39.68 -1.32
C ILE A 363 14.68 -38.70 -2.34
N TYR A 364 14.87 -37.40 -2.13
CA TYR A 364 14.31 -36.39 -3.02
C TYR A 364 14.89 -36.43 -4.44
N LYS A 365 16.19 -36.71 -4.58
CA LYS A 365 16.81 -36.90 -5.89
C LYS A 365 16.26 -38.14 -6.60
N ALA A 366 16.00 -39.22 -5.87
CA ALA A 366 15.41 -40.43 -6.41
C ALA A 366 13.97 -40.20 -6.90
N ALA A 367 13.11 -39.60 -6.06
CA ALA A 367 11.73 -39.28 -6.41
C ALA A 367 11.63 -38.36 -7.64
N ARG A 368 12.53 -37.37 -7.76
CA ARG A 368 12.55 -36.46 -8.92
C ARG A 368 12.99 -37.15 -10.21
N LYS A 369 13.90 -38.13 -10.14
CA LYS A 369 14.28 -38.94 -11.31
C LYS A 369 13.12 -39.81 -11.79
N GLN A 370 12.37 -40.40 -10.87
CA GLN A 370 11.22 -41.25 -11.19
C GLN A 370 10.12 -40.47 -11.90
N ASN A 371 9.73 -39.30 -11.38
CA ASN A 371 8.71 -38.44 -12.01
C ASN A 371 9.11 -37.89 -13.39
N ASN A 372 10.41 -37.75 -13.67
CA ASN A 372 10.91 -37.28 -14.97
C ASN A 372 11.07 -38.43 -15.99
N SER A 373 10.89 -39.68 -15.57
CA SER A 373 11.04 -40.88 -16.40
C SER A 373 9.70 -41.51 -16.80
N GLU A 374 8.59 -40.99 -16.28
CA GLU A 374 7.24 -41.33 -16.72
C GLU A 374 6.88 -40.44 -17.93
N PRO A 375 6.61 -41.01 -19.12
CA PRO A 375 6.26 -40.27 -20.34
C PRO A 375 4.87 -39.64 -20.31
#